data_AF-A0A3D6CIQ9-F1
#
_entry.id   AF-A0A3D6CIQ9-F1
#
_cell.length_a   1.000
_cell.length_b   1.000
_cell.length_c   1.000
_cell.angle_alpha   90.00
_cell.angle_beta   90.00
_cell.angle_gamma   90.00
#
_symmetry.space_group_name_H-M   'P 1'
#
loop_
_entity.id
_entity.type
_entity.pdbx_description
1 polymer ?
#
loop_
_entity_poly.entity_id
_entity_poly.type
_entity_poly.pdbx_seq_one_letter_code
_entity_poly.pdbx_strand_id
1 'polypeptide(L)'
;NNNELDTVLGGGLVKGSVTLLGGEPGIGKSTLLLQVALNIRQKVLYVSGEESQSQIKMRADRLEANNSNCLILTETNTQQIFKNIEETEPEVLVIDSIQTLHTNNIEASPGSISQIRETASELIKFAKETATPVLLIGHINKDGN
;
A
#
# COMPACT_ATOMS: atom_id res chain seq x y z
N ASN A 1 15.64 -15.83 0.58
CA ASN A 1 16.47 -15.16 -0.44
C ASN A 1 15.57 -14.30 -1.31
N ASN A 2 15.36 -13.03 -0.92
CA ASN A 2 14.52 -12.04 -1.62
C ASN A 2 15.30 -11.26 -2.71
N ASN A 3 16.38 -11.83 -3.26
CA ASN A 3 17.27 -11.14 -4.18
C ASN A 3 16.56 -10.62 -5.44
N GLU A 4 15.54 -11.31 -5.95
CA GLU A 4 14.78 -10.83 -7.11
C GLU A 4 13.95 -9.59 -6.77
N LEU A 5 13.34 -9.54 -5.59
CA LEU A 5 12.54 -8.41 -5.17
C LEU A 5 13.41 -7.19 -4.86
N ASP A 6 14.54 -7.40 -4.19
CA ASP A 6 15.55 -6.35 -3.99
C ASP A 6 16.11 -5.86 -5.34
N THR A 7 16.27 -6.75 -6.33
CA THR A 7 16.70 -6.37 -7.70
C THR A 7 15.63 -5.52 -8.40
N VAL A 8 14.35 -5.89 -8.29
CA VAL A 8 13.23 -5.11 -8.85
C VAL A 8 13.06 -3.75 -8.16
N LEU A 9 13.37 -3.67 -6.87
CA LEU A 9 13.37 -2.42 -6.11
C LEU A 9 14.68 -1.61 -6.23
N GLY A 10 15.66 -2.06 -7.02
CA GLY A 10 16.91 -1.33 -7.26
C GLY A 10 17.94 -1.39 -6.11
N GLY A 11 17.94 -2.48 -5.34
CA GLY A 11 18.81 -2.73 -4.18
C GLY A 11 18.11 -2.65 -2.82
N GLY A 12 16.78 -2.47 -2.81
CA GLY A 12 15.93 -2.42 -1.61
C GLY A 12 14.97 -1.23 -1.60
N LEU A 13 14.21 -1.05 -0.52
CA LEU A 13 13.27 0.06 -0.38
C LEU A 13 13.99 1.41 -0.20
N VAL A 14 13.76 2.34 -1.12
CA VAL A 14 14.34 3.69 -1.07
C VAL A 14 13.53 4.57 -0.12
N LYS A 15 14.20 5.20 0.85
CA LYS A 15 13.55 6.12 1.80
C LYS A 15 12.85 7.27 1.09
N GLY A 16 11.63 7.56 1.56
CA GLY A 16 10.75 8.61 1.03
C GLY A 16 10.35 8.46 -0.43
N SER A 17 10.50 7.26 -0.98
CA SER A 17 10.04 6.92 -2.33
C SER A 17 8.60 6.44 -2.33
N VAL A 18 7.96 6.55 -3.49
CA VAL A 18 6.69 5.90 -3.79
C VAL A 18 6.90 4.96 -4.97
N THR A 19 6.63 3.68 -4.77
CA THR A 19 6.75 2.65 -5.81
C THR A 19 5.37 2.14 -6.17
N LEU A 20 5.01 2.22 -7.46
CA LEU A 20 3.73 1.76 -7.99
C LEU A 20 3.87 0.37 -8.63
N LEU A 21 3.13 -0.60 -8.10
CA LEU A 21 2.91 -1.89 -8.74
C LEU A 21 1.64 -1.82 -9.59
N GLY A 22 1.84 -1.59 -10.89
CA GLY A 22 0.78 -1.57 -11.90
C GLY A 22 0.50 -2.96 -12.47
N GLY A 23 -0.75 -3.25 -12.80
CA GLY A 23 -1.12 -4.44 -13.58
C GLY A 23 -2.62 -4.72 -13.59
N GLU A 24 -3.03 -5.65 -14.43
CA GLU A 24 -4.44 -6.05 -14.55
C GLU A 24 -4.99 -6.59 -13.21
N PRO A 25 -6.28 -6.39 -12.89
CA PRO A 25 -6.92 -7.05 -11.75
C PRO A 25 -6.74 -8.57 -11.80
N GLY A 26 -6.51 -9.20 -10.65
CA GLY A 26 -6.36 -10.67 -10.57
C GLY A 26 -4.96 -11.23 -10.90
N ILE A 27 -4.01 -10.43 -11.42
CA ILE A 27 -2.65 -10.92 -11.76
C ILE A 27 -1.75 -11.24 -10.54
N GLY A 28 -2.27 -11.06 -9.31
CA GLY A 28 -1.56 -11.42 -8.07
C GLY A 28 -0.80 -10.29 -7.37
N LYS A 29 -1.04 -9.02 -7.73
CA LYS A 29 -0.38 -7.83 -7.13
C LYS A 29 -0.47 -7.80 -5.60
N SER A 30 -1.68 -7.93 -5.06
CA SER A 30 -1.94 -7.97 -3.61
C SER A 30 -1.22 -9.12 -2.93
N THR A 31 -1.18 -10.30 -3.57
CA THR A 31 -0.45 -11.45 -3.01
C THR A 31 1.04 -11.20 -2.99
N LEU A 32 1.60 -10.61 -4.06
CA LEU A 32 3.01 -10.24 -4.11
C LEU A 32 3.35 -9.22 -3.02
N LEU A 33 2.62 -8.10 -2.92
CA LEU A 33 2.91 -7.09 -1.89
C LEU A 33 2.68 -7.60 -0.47
N LEU A 34 1.67 -8.45 -0.24
CA LEU A 34 1.49 -9.09 1.06
C LEU A 34 2.68 -9.98 1.41
N GLN A 35 3.19 -10.78 0.45
CA GLN A 35 4.43 -11.54 0.65
C GLN A 35 5.62 -10.64 0.98
N VAL A 36 5.77 -9.50 0.29
CA VAL A 36 6.83 -8.53 0.60
C VAL A 36 6.68 -8.00 2.01
N ALA A 37 5.51 -7.47 2.36
CA ALA A 37 5.21 -6.90 3.67
C ALA A 37 5.49 -7.88 4.81
N LEU A 38 5.14 -9.15 4.62
CA LEU A 38 5.36 -10.20 5.62
C LEU A 38 6.79 -10.76 5.66
N ASN A 39 7.69 -10.37 4.74
CA ASN A 39 9.07 -10.87 4.70
C ASN A 39 10.14 -9.78 4.91
N ILE A 40 9.77 -8.50 4.88
CA ILE A 40 10.69 -7.41 5.28
C ILE A 40 10.79 -7.34 6.80
N ARG A 41 11.88 -6.78 7.34
CA ARG A 41 12.09 -6.70 8.81
C ARG A 41 11.45 -5.48 9.45
N GLN A 42 11.25 -4.43 8.63
CA GLN A 42 10.71 -3.15 9.04
C GLN A 42 9.26 -3.30 9.54
N LYS A 43 8.84 -2.37 10.40
CA LYS A 43 7.44 -2.24 10.79
C LYS A 43 6.61 -1.79 9.59
N VAL A 44 5.66 -2.62 9.17
CA VAL A 44 4.80 -2.36 8.01
C VAL A 44 3.40 -2.01 8.47
N LEU A 45 2.81 -0.98 7.87
CA LEU A 45 1.36 -0.78 7.88
C LEU A 45 0.81 -1.15 6.51
N TYR A 46 0.09 -2.27 6.44
CA TYR A 46 -0.62 -2.72 5.24
C TYR A 46 -2.05 -2.22 5.28
N VAL A 47 -2.37 -1.28 4.42
CA VAL A 47 -3.70 -0.68 4.32
C VAL A 47 -4.44 -1.30 3.14
N SER A 48 -5.64 -1.80 3.38
CA SER A 48 -6.54 -2.26 2.32
C SER A 48 -7.93 -1.66 2.43
N GLY A 49 -8.46 -1.25 1.29
CA GLY A 49 -9.88 -0.90 1.13
C GLY A 49 -10.72 -2.00 0.50
N GLU A 50 -10.10 -3.03 -0.07
CA GLU A 50 -10.79 -4.09 -0.84
C GLU A 50 -11.14 -5.31 0.01
N GLU A 51 -10.24 -5.72 0.89
CA GLU A 51 -10.37 -6.94 1.68
C GLU A 51 -10.51 -6.65 3.16
N SER A 52 -11.29 -7.48 3.86
CA SER A 52 -11.37 -7.43 5.32
C SER A 52 -10.11 -7.98 5.99
N GLN A 53 -9.89 -7.58 7.25
CA GLN A 53 -8.74 -8.04 8.04
C GLN A 53 -8.67 -9.58 8.14
N SER A 54 -9.81 -10.25 8.27
CA SER A 54 -9.89 -11.72 8.36
C SER A 54 -9.47 -12.40 7.05
N GLN A 55 -9.83 -11.83 5.89
CA GLN A 55 -9.42 -12.33 4.58
C GLN A 55 -7.91 -12.16 4.38
N ILE A 56 -7.37 -10.99 4.71
CA ILE A 56 -5.92 -10.74 4.62
C ILE A 56 -5.16 -11.67 5.57
N LYS A 57 -5.64 -11.85 6.80
CA LYS A 57 -5.04 -12.77 7.78
C LYS A 57 -5.01 -14.20 7.26
N MET A 58 -6.10 -14.73 6.72
CA MET A 58 -6.14 -16.07 6.13
C MET A 58 -5.11 -16.23 5.01
N ARG A 59 -4.92 -15.19 4.18
CA ARG A 59 -3.89 -15.20 3.13
C ARG A 59 -2.49 -15.16 3.71
N ALA A 60 -2.25 -14.32 4.71
CA ALA A 60 -0.96 -14.23 5.41
C ALA A 60 -0.57 -15.57 6.05
N ASP A 61 -1.50 -16.25 6.71
CA ASP A 61 -1.28 -17.56 7.34
C ASP A 61 -0.85 -18.62 6.30
N ARG A 62 -1.38 -18.56 5.07
CA ARG A 62 -1.00 -19.46 3.97
C ARG A 62 0.37 -19.17 3.36
N LEU A 63 0.91 -17.97 3.57
CA LEU A 63 2.20 -17.56 3.02
C LEU A 63 3.38 -17.96 3.92
N GLU A 64 3.11 -18.66 5.03
CA GLU A 64 4.10 -19.17 5.99
C GLU A 64 5.13 -18.12 6.42
N ALA A 65 4.68 -16.87 6.51
CA ALA A 65 5.59 -15.75 6.68
C ALA A 65 5.96 -15.53 8.15
N ASN A 66 7.21 -15.12 8.37
CA ASN A 66 7.83 -15.06 9.70
C ASN A 66 7.81 -13.67 10.36
N ASN A 67 7.29 -12.63 9.68
CA ASN A 67 7.31 -11.27 10.23
C ASN A 67 6.08 -10.96 11.10
N SER A 68 6.31 -10.79 12.40
CA SER A 68 5.28 -10.31 13.35
C SER A 68 5.00 -8.81 13.26
N ASN A 69 5.79 -8.04 12.50
CA ASN A 69 5.74 -6.58 12.49
C ASN A 69 4.92 -5.98 11.33
N CYS A 70 4.01 -6.77 10.74
CA CYS A 70 3.06 -6.28 9.74
C CYS A 70 1.70 -6.03 10.38
N LEU A 71 1.33 -4.75 10.53
CA LEU A 71 0.01 -4.32 10.98
C LEU A 71 -0.93 -4.24 9.77
N ILE A 72 -2.17 -4.70 9.94
CA ILE A 72 -3.21 -4.63 8.90
C ILE A 72 -4.22 -3.57 9.32
N LEU A 73 -4.47 -2.61 8.43
CA LEU A 73 -5.51 -1.60 8.57
C LEU A 73 -6.50 -1.74 7.41
N THR A 74 -7.78 -1.80 7.73
CA THR A 74 -8.86 -1.77 6.73
C THR A 74 -9.52 -0.41 6.77
N GLU A 75 -9.09 0.48 5.89
CA GLU A 75 -9.52 1.87 5.82
C GLU A 75 -9.39 2.38 4.39
N THR A 76 -10.27 3.30 4.01
CA THR A 76 -10.34 3.92 2.68
C THR A 76 -10.16 5.44 2.73
N ASN A 77 -10.39 6.07 3.88
CA ASN A 77 -10.23 7.50 4.04
C ASN A 77 -8.78 7.87 4.36
N THR A 78 -8.14 8.71 3.53
CA THR A 78 -6.72 9.07 3.72
C THR A 78 -6.45 9.81 5.01
N GLN A 79 -7.36 10.67 5.48
CA GLN A 79 -7.19 11.34 6.78
C GLN A 79 -7.16 10.35 7.94
N GLN A 80 -8.02 9.32 7.92
CA GLN A 80 -7.99 8.26 8.94
C GLN A 80 -6.73 7.39 8.83
N ILE A 81 -6.27 7.11 7.61
CA ILE A 81 -5.01 6.40 7.39
C ILE A 81 -3.84 7.19 7.99
N PHE A 82 -3.74 8.50 7.72
CA PHE A 82 -2.67 9.33 8.29
C PHE A 82 -2.73 9.40 9.82
N LYS A 83 -3.91 9.46 10.42
CA LYS A 83 -4.06 9.37 11.87
C LYS A 83 -3.53 8.03 12.42
N ASN A 84 -3.84 6.91 11.78
CA ASN A 84 -3.30 5.61 12.19
C ASN A 84 -1.78 5.53 11.98
N ILE A 85 -1.24 6.20 10.96
CA ILE A 85 0.20 6.30 10.73
C ILE A 85 0.88 7.06 11.88
N GLU A 86 0.28 8.13 12.41
CA GLU A 86 0.80 8.85 13.58
C GLU A 86 0.84 7.95 14.83
N GLU A 87 -0.16 7.11 15.02
CA GLU A 87 -0.23 6.20 16.18
C GLU A 87 0.70 4.99 16.03
N THR A 88 0.90 4.52 14.80
CA THR A 88 1.65 3.28 14.52
C THR A 88 3.07 3.51 14.09
N GLU A 89 3.47 4.72 13.67
CA GLU A 89 4.81 5.07 13.20
C GLU A 89 5.47 3.97 12.32
N PRO A 90 4.84 3.58 11.19
CA PRO A 90 5.37 2.52 10.35
C PRO A 90 6.63 2.97 9.61
N GLU A 91 7.57 2.05 9.45
CA GLU A 91 8.78 2.23 8.66
C GLU A 91 8.54 1.99 7.16
N VAL A 92 7.46 1.29 6.81
CA VAL A 92 7.00 1.07 5.42
C VAL A 92 5.48 1.12 5.38
N LEU A 93 4.94 1.85 4.40
CA LEU A 93 3.50 1.89 4.13
C LEU A 93 3.17 1.09 2.87
N VAL A 94 2.16 0.24 2.93
CA VAL A 94 1.62 -0.47 1.77
C VAL A 94 0.15 -0.09 1.58
N ILE A 95 -0.25 0.27 0.35
CA ILE A 95 -1.64 0.59 -0.01
C ILE A 95 -2.13 -0.38 -1.08
N ASP A 96 -3.19 -1.12 -0.76
CA ASP A 96 -3.85 -2.12 -1.62
C ASP A 96 -5.36 -1.88 -1.68
N SER A 97 -5.87 -1.07 -2.60
CA SER A 97 -5.21 -0.37 -3.71
C SER A 97 -5.56 1.11 -3.75
N ILE A 98 -4.83 1.92 -4.52
CA ILE A 98 -5.06 3.37 -4.60
C ILE A 98 -6.48 3.71 -5.10
N GLN A 99 -7.08 2.85 -5.93
CA GLN A 99 -8.45 3.01 -6.42
C GLN A 99 -9.49 3.04 -5.30
N THR A 100 -9.20 2.41 -4.17
CA THR A 100 -10.14 2.35 -3.03
C THR A 100 -10.08 3.57 -2.13
N LEU A 101 -9.03 4.39 -2.27
CA LEU A 101 -8.85 5.51 -1.38
C LEU A 101 -9.72 6.70 -1.78
N HIS A 102 -10.10 7.48 -0.77
CA HIS A 102 -10.70 8.78 -0.95
C HIS A 102 -10.17 9.76 0.08
N THR A 103 -10.17 11.04 -0.28
CA THR A 103 -9.83 12.15 0.59
C THR A 103 -11.02 13.10 0.70
N ASN A 104 -11.17 13.72 1.88
CA ASN A 104 -12.14 14.77 2.12
C ASN A 104 -11.70 16.15 1.58
N ASN A 105 -10.48 16.24 1.04
CA ASN A 105 -9.92 17.51 0.54
C ASN A 105 -10.50 17.96 -0.80
N ILE A 106 -11.20 17.08 -1.52
CA ILE A 106 -11.86 17.39 -2.79
C ILE A 106 -13.28 16.82 -2.82
N GLU A 107 -14.21 17.54 -3.45
CA GLU A 107 -15.55 17.02 -3.76
C GLU A 107 -15.51 16.18 -5.03
N ALA A 108 -15.17 14.90 -4.89
CA ALA A 108 -15.17 13.93 -5.98
C ALA A 108 -15.53 12.54 -5.46
N SER A 109 -16.19 11.73 -6.30
CA SER A 109 -16.56 10.36 -5.93
C SER A 109 -15.32 9.46 -5.75
N PRO A 110 -15.28 8.60 -4.72
CA PRO A 110 -14.23 7.58 -4.55
C PRO A 110 -14.00 6.78 -5.84
N GLY A 111 -12.75 6.47 -6.14
CA GLY A 111 -12.35 5.76 -7.38
C GLY A 111 -12.34 6.62 -8.65
N SER A 112 -12.80 7.87 -8.62
CA SER A 112 -12.60 8.80 -9.74
C SER A 112 -11.13 9.14 -9.96
N ILE A 113 -10.76 9.52 -11.19
CA ILE A 113 -9.39 9.97 -11.50
C ILE A 113 -8.95 11.11 -10.58
N SER A 114 -9.84 12.04 -10.25
CA SER A 114 -9.55 13.15 -9.33
C SER A 114 -9.22 12.66 -7.93
N GLN A 115 -10.00 11.73 -7.36
CA GLN A 115 -9.70 11.11 -6.06
C GLN A 115 -8.38 10.35 -6.08
N ILE A 116 -8.13 9.54 -7.10
CA ILE A 116 -6.87 8.79 -7.23
C ILE A 116 -5.66 9.72 -7.32
N ARG A 117 -5.75 10.81 -8.09
CA ARG A 117 -4.67 11.79 -8.22
C ARG A 117 -4.40 12.52 -6.92
N GLU A 118 -5.44 12.95 -6.22
CA GLU A 118 -5.28 13.71 -4.98
C GLU A 118 -4.71 12.82 -3.86
N THR A 119 -5.29 11.63 -3.65
CA THR A 119 -4.78 10.68 -2.65
C THR A 119 -3.35 10.23 -2.95
N ALA A 120 -2.98 10.04 -4.22
CA ALA A 120 -1.60 9.78 -4.61
C ALA A 120 -0.67 10.97 -4.28
N SER A 121 -1.12 12.21 -4.51
CA SER A 121 -0.38 13.42 -4.16
C SER A 121 -0.12 13.50 -2.64
N GLU A 122 -1.13 13.22 -1.82
CA GLU A 122 -1.02 13.16 -0.36
C GLU A 122 0.01 12.11 0.08
N LEU A 123 -0.03 10.90 -0.49
CA LEU A 123 0.90 9.82 -0.18
C LEU A 123 2.34 10.12 -0.62
N ILE A 124 2.52 10.78 -1.78
CA ILE A 124 3.84 11.24 -2.25
C ILE A 124 4.40 12.30 -1.31
N LYS A 125 3.58 13.25 -0.87
CA LYS A 125 3.97 14.28 0.09
C LYS A 125 4.39 13.63 1.41
N PHE A 126 3.55 12.75 1.95
CA PHE A 126 3.85 11.97 3.15
C PHE A 126 5.19 11.26 3.05
N ALA A 127 5.42 10.48 1.98
CA ALA A 127 6.66 9.73 1.79
C ALA A 127 7.89 10.66 1.86
N LYS A 128 7.86 11.79 1.15
CA LYS A 128 8.97 12.74 1.11
C LYS A 128 9.24 13.41 2.46
N GLU A 129 8.19 13.80 3.18
CA GLU A 129 8.30 14.53 4.45
C GLU A 129 8.79 13.64 5.59
N THR A 130 8.41 12.36 5.60
CA THR A 130 8.75 11.41 6.67
C THR A 130 9.93 10.50 6.34
N ALA A 131 10.38 10.52 5.08
CA ALA A 131 11.31 9.54 4.52
C ALA A 131 10.80 8.09 4.61
N THR A 132 9.50 7.88 4.80
CA THR A 132 8.86 6.56 4.82
C THR A 132 8.60 6.08 3.39
N PRO A 133 9.16 4.92 2.96
CA PRO A 133 8.82 4.31 1.68
C PRO A 133 7.33 3.89 1.63
N VAL A 134 6.70 4.16 0.48
CA VAL A 134 5.31 3.79 0.20
C VAL A 134 5.25 2.86 -1.00
N LEU A 135 4.61 1.69 -0.84
CA LEU A 135 4.30 0.76 -1.92
C LEU A 135 2.82 0.87 -2.26
N LEU A 136 2.49 1.14 -3.52
CA LEU A 136 1.12 1.34 -4.00
C LEU A 136 0.74 0.26 -5.00
N ILE A 137 -0.47 -0.27 -4.89
CA ILE A 137 -1.10 -1.04 -5.99
C ILE A 137 -1.97 -0.11 -6.81
N GLY A 138 -1.78 -0.18 -8.13
CA GLY A 138 -2.67 0.44 -9.11
C GLY A 138 -3.18 -0.59 -10.10
N HIS A 139 -4.50 -0.72 -10.19
CA HIS A 139 -5.18 -1.42 -11.27
C HIS A 139 -5.11 -0.66 -12.60
N ILE A 140 -4.62 -1.32 -13.64
CA ILE A 140 -4.67 -0.81 -15.00
C ILE A 140 -5.99 -1.30 -15.61
N ASN A 141 -6.92 -0.38 -15.79
CA ASN A 141 -8.18 -0.64 -16.48
C ASN A 141 -8.02 -0.14 -17.93
N LYS A 142 -8.49 -0.93 -18.90
CA LYS A 142 -8.29 -0.66 -20.34
C LYS A 142 -8.92 0.66 -20.82
N ASP A 143 -9.81 1.25 -20.04
CA ASP A 143 -10.64 2.37 -20.51
C ASP A 143 -10.13 3.77 -20.15
N GLY A 144 -9.12 3.91 -19.27
CA GLY A 144 -8.38 5.18 -19.05
C GLY A 144 -9.22 6.47 -18.87
N ASN A 145 -10.51 6.34 -18.56
CA ASN A 145 -11.51 7.41 -18.50
C ASN A 145 -11.96 7.66 -17.06
#